data_AF-A0A2M7EFH6-F1
#
_entry.id   AF-A0A2M7EFH6-F1
#
_cell.length_a   1.000
_cell.length_b   1.000
_cell.length_c   1.000
_cell.angle_alpha   90.00
_cell.angle_beta   90.00
_cell.angle_gamma   90.00
#
_symmetry.space_group_name_H-M   'P 1'
#
loop_
_entity.id
_entity.type
_entity.pdbx_description
1 polymer ?
#
loop_
_entity_poly.entity_id
_entity_poly.type
_entity_poly.pdbx_seq_one_letter_code
_entity_poly.pdbx_strand_id
1 'polypeptide(L)' 'MNTKKSMEEMTVEELKKELDFMKECLRDEEERYSFTFNKCSLHIGGQQAVALQEEHEEKRREYREGIKQIEELLRSRNV' A
#
# COMPACT_ATOMS: atom_id res chain seq x y z
N MET A 1 12.71 -17.02 10.87
CA MET A 1 12.48 -16.26 9.63
C MET A 1 11.10 -16.66 9.14
N ASN A 2 10.11 -15.75 9.22
CA ASN A 2 8.76 -16.02 8.74
C ASN A 2 8.81 -16.25 7.24
N THR A 3 8.52 -17.47 6.80
CA THR A 3 8.14 -17.78 5.43
C THR A 3 6.88 -16.97 5.12
N LYS A 4 7.03 -15.83 4.43
CA LYS A 4 5.88 -15.19 3.78
C LYS A 4 5.33 -16.22 2.81
N LYS A 5 4.17 -16.80 3.11
CA LYS A 5 3.43 -17.61 2.14
C LYS A 5 3.24 -16.75 0.89
N SER A 6 3.39 -17.35 -0.29
CA SER A 6 2.97 -16.68 -1.51
C SER A 6 1.47 -16.36 -1.41
N MET A 7 1.01 -15.24 -1.98
CA MET A 7 -0.42 -14.91 -2.00
C MET A 7 -1.26 -16.03 -2.63
N GLU A 8 -0.66 -16.79 -3.55
CA GLU A 8 -1.27 -17.95 -4.20
C GLU A 8 -1.51 -19.13 -3.24
N GLU A 9 -0.75 -19.22 -2.14
CA GLU A 9 -0.83 -20.29 -1.15
C GLU A 9 -1.74 -19.93 0.04
N MET A 10 -2.14 -18.67 0.16
CA MET A 10 -3.05 -18.21 1.21
C MET A 10 -4.45 -18.79 0.99
N THR A 11 -5.20 -19.03 2.06
CA THR A 11 -6.63 -19.34 2.03
C THR A 11 -7.46 -18.10 1.70
N VAL A 12 -8.76 -18.26 1.40
CA VAL A 12 -9.68 -17.13 1.19
C VAL A 12 -9.75 -16.21 2.42
N GLU A 13 -9.74 -16.77 3.63
CA GLU A 13 -9.77 -15.97 4.86
C GLU A 13 -8.46 -15.21 5.09
N GLU A 14 -7.32 -15.83 4.82
CA GLU A 14 -6.01 -15.17 4.87
C GLU A 14 -5.93 -14.04 3.82
N LEU A 15 -6.41 -14.27 2.59
CA LEU A 15 -6.48 -13.24 1.56
C LEU A 15 -7.38 -12.07 1.95
N LYS A 16 -8.52 -12.30 2.60
CA LYS A 16 -9.38 -11.22 3.10
C LYS A 16 -8.69 -10.39 4.18
N LYS A 17 -8.01 -11.06 5.13
CA LYS A 17 -7.23 -10.36 6.17
C LYS A 17 -6.09 -9.55 5.57
N GLU A 18 -5.37 -10.12 4.60
CA GLU A 18 -4.29 -9.42 3.90
C GLU A 18 -4.84 -8.24 3.08
N LEU A 19 -6.01 -8.38 2.46
CA LEU A 19 -6.67 -7.29 1.75
C LEU A 19 -7.00 -6.12 2.69
N ASP A 20 -7.58 -6.42 3.86
CA ASP A 20 -7.92 -5.41 4.85
C ASP A 20 -6.65 -4.73 5.39
N PHE A 21 -5.61 -5.51 5.67
CA PHE A 21 -4.30 -4.99 6.09
C PHE A 21 -3.67 -4.07 5.03
N MET A 22 -3.66 -4.47 3.76
CA MET A 22 -3.11 -3.66 2.67
C MET A 22 -3.90 -2.36 2.46
N LYS A 23 -5.23 -2.39 2.62
CA LYS A 23 -6.08 -1.20 2.58
C LYS A 23 -5.79 -0.26 3.75
N GLU A 24 -5.58 -0.80 4.94
CA GLU A 24 -5.14 -0.04 6.11
C GLU A 24 -3.78 0.62 5.88
N CYS A 25 -2.78 -0.14 5.41
CA CYS A 25 -1.47 0.42 5.10
C CYS A 25 -1.53 1.52 4.04
N LEU A 26 -2.38 1.38 3.02
CA LEU A 26 -2.57 2.41 2.00
C LEU A 26 -3.13 3.70 2.61
N ARG A 27 -4.15 3.59 3.46
CA ARG A 27 -4.74 4.73 4.16
C ARG A 27 -3.71 5.42 5.05
N ASP A 28 -2.98 4.66 5.85
CA ASP A 28 -1.96 5.18 6.76
C ASP A 28 -0.83 5.90 5.99
N GLU A 29 -0.43 5.36 4.82
CA GLU A 29 0.54 6.00 3.95
C GLU A 29 0.02 7.31 3.33
N GLU A 30 -1.25 7.35 2.91
CA GLU A 30 -1.91 8.57 2.41
C GLU A 30 -2.04 9.64 3.51
N GLU A 31 -2.37 9.24 4.75
CA GLU A 31 -2.40 10.14 5.91
C GLU A 31 -1.01 10.66 6.29
N ARG A 32 -0.01 9.78 6.34
CA ARG A 32 1.37 10.13 6.63
C ARG A 32 1.90 11.14 5.62
N TYR A 33 1.73 10.87 4.33
CA TYR A 33 2.16 11.79 3.29
C TYR A 33 1.43 13.12 3.37
N SER A 34 0.10 13.12 3.54
CA SER A 34 -0.68 14.35 3.70
C SER A 34 -0.15 15.18 4.88
N PHE A 35 0.09 14.56 6.03
CA PHE A 35 0.65 15.24 7.19
C PHE A 35 2.06 15.80 6.92
N THR A 36 2.98 14.94 6.46
CA THR A 36 4.38 15.32 6.23
C THR A 36 4.50 16.38 5.13
N PHE A 37 3.83 16.20 4.00
CA PHE A 37 3.89 17.13 2.88
C PHE A 37 3.32 18.50 3.28
N ASN A 38 2.15 18.55 3.93
CA ASN A 38 1.55 19.83 4.35
C ASN A 38 2.39 20.56 5.40
N LYS A 39 3.09 19.82 6.28
CA LYS A 39 3.91 20.42 7.34
C LYS A 39 5.31 20.81 6.87
N CYS A 40 5.89 20.07 5.94
CA CYS A 40 7.30 20.17 5.62
C CYS A 40 7.57 20.78 4.23
N SER A 41 6.64 20.70 3.27
CA SER A 41 6.88 21.13 1.87
C SER A 41 7.39 22.56 1.74
N LEU A 42 6.89 23.48 2.56
CA LEU A 42 7.31 24.89 2.59
C LEU A 42 8.74 25.10 3.13
N HIS A 43 9.30 24.10 3.82
CA HIS A 43 10.58 24.19 4.54
C HIS A 43 11.68 23.30 3.94
N ILE A 44 11.31 22.21 3.26
CA ILE A 44 12.26 21.24 2.67
C ILE A 44 12.72 21.64 1.25
N GLY A 45 12.08 22.64 0.66
CA GLY A 45 12.41 23.13 -0.69
C GLY A 45 11.94 22.19 -1.81
N GLY A 46 11.95 22.69 -3.05
CA GLY A 46 11.30 22.03 -4.18
C GLY A 46 11.82 20.62 -4.51
N GLN A 47 13.14 20.42 -4.51
CA GLN A 47 13.73 19.11 -4.84
C GLN A 47 13.38 18.03 -3.81
N GLN A 48 13.40 18.36 -2.52
CA GLN A 48 13.05 17.39 -1.46
C GLN A 48 11.53 17.12 -1.45
N ALA A 49 10.71 18.13 -1.75
CA ALA A 49 9.27 17.94 -1.88
C ALA A 49 8.90 17.02 -3.05
N VAL A 50 9.60 17.14 -4.20
CA VAL A 50 9.44 16.24 -5.34
C VAL A 50 9.86 14.81 -4.97
N ALA A 51 11.04 14.64 -4.37
CA ALA A 51 11.50 13.30 -3.96
C ALA A 51 10.54 12.62 -2.97
N LEU A 52 9.98 13.38 -2.01
CA LEU A 52 8.97 12.89 -1.07
C LEU A 52 7.67 12.48 -1.79
N GLN A 53 7.26 13.23 -2.81
CA GLN A 53 6.10 12.90 -3.62
C GLN A 53 6.32 11.63 -4.45
N GLU A 54 7.48 11.49 -5.09
CA GLU A 54 7.83 10.30 -5.87
C GLU A 54 7.85 9.04 -4.98
N GLU A 55 8.45 9.12 -3.79
CA GLU A 55 8.46 8.00 -2.82
C GLU A 55 7.03 7.61 -2.40
N HIS A 56 6.17 8.61 -2.15
CA HIS A 56 4.78 8.36 -1.80
C HIS A 56 4.00 7.71 -2.95
N GLU A 57 4.17 8.20 -4.18
CA GLU A 57 3.52 7.64 -5.36
C GLU A 57 3.94 6.20 -5.62
N GLU A 58 5.22 5.88 -5.43
CA GLU A 58 5.75 4.52 -5.54
C GLU A 58 5.11 3.58 -4.51
N LYS A 59 5.12 3.94 -3.23
CA LYS A 59 4.49 3.13 -2.16
C LYS A 59 3.00 2.94 -2.38
N ARG A 60 2.30 4.01 -2.78
CA ARG A 60 0.88 3.97 -3.11
C ARG A 60 0.59 3.04 -4.28
N ARG A 61 1.46 2.99 -5.28
CA ARG A 61 1.36 2.04 -6.40
C ARG A 61 1.55 0.60 -5.91
N GLU A 62 2.56 0.32 -5.10
CA GLU A 62 2.78 -1.03 -4.54
C GLU A 62 1.56 -1.55 -3.77
N TYR A 63 0.99 -0.74 -2.88
CA TYR A 63 -0.22 -1.13 -2.15
C TYR A 63 -1.41 -1.38 -3.07
N ARG A 64 -1.63 -0.52 -4.07
CA ARG A 64 -2.73 -0.67 -5.03
C ARG A 64 -2.57 -1.91 -5.91
N GLU A 65 -1.35 -2.21 -6.35
CA GLU A 65 -1.06 -3.42 -7.11
C GLU A 65 -1.28 -4.68 -6.27
N GLY A 66 -0.81 -4.70 -5.02
CA GLY A 66 -1.06 -5.81 -4.10
C GLY A 66 -2.55 -6.01 -3.80
N ILE A 67 -3.29 -4.92 -3.54
CA ILE A 67 -4.75 -4.95 -3.37
C ILE A 67 -5.42 -5.56 -4.61
N LYS A 68 -5.04 -5.10 -5.81
CA LYS A 68 -5.61 -5.59 -7.06
C LYS A 68 -5.34 -7.08 -7.26
N GLN A 69 -4.11 -7.54 -6.99
CA GLN A 69 -3.74 -8.95 -7.07
C GLN A 69 -4.59 -9.81 -6.12
N ILE A 70 -4.74 -9.37 -4.86
CA ILE A 70 -5.56 -10.08 -3.86
C ILE A 70 -7.03 -10.12 -4.29
N GLU A 71 -7.58 -9.03 -4.81
CA GLU A 71 -8.96 -8.99 -5.33
C GLU A 71 -9.16 -9.91 -6.54
N GLU A 72 -8.18 -10.00 -7.45
CA GLU A 72 -8.20 -10.94 -8.57
C GLU A 72 -8.12 -12.40 -8.11
N LEU A 73 -7.28 -12.70 -7.10
CA LEU A 73 -7.20 -14.02 -6.49
C LEU A 73 -8.52 -14.40 -5.79
N LEU A 74 -9.15 -13.47 -5.07
CA LEU A 74 -10.45 -13.71 -4.43
C LEU A 74 -11.54 -13.97 -5.47
N ARG A 75 -11.59 -13.17 -6.55
CA ARG A 75 -12.54 -13.37 -7.68
C ARG A 75 -12.35 -14.71 -8.37
N SER A 76 -11.10 -15.10 -8.66
CA SER A 76 -10.81 -16.38 -9.35
C SER A 76 -11.17 -17.61 -8.51
N ARG A 77 -11.26 -17.45 -7.18
CA ARG A 77 -11.62 -18.51 -6.23
C ARG A 77 -13.13 -18.60 -5.96
N ASN A 78 -13.97 -17.92 -6.75
CA ASN A 78 -15.44 -17.89 -6.64
C ASN A 78 -15.95 -17.39 -5.27
N VAL A 79 -15.46 -16.22 -4.84
CA VAL A 79 -16.13 -15.37 -3.84
C VAL A 79 -16.70 -14.14 -4.53
#